data_AF-A0AA96KH72-F1
#
_entry.id   AF-A0AA96KH72-F1
#
_cell.length_a   1.000
_cell.length_b   1.000
_cell.length_c   1.000
_cell.angle_alpha   90.00
_cell.angle_beta   90.00
_cell.angle_gamma   90.00
#
_symmetry.space_group_name_H-M   'P 1'
#
loop_
_entity.id
_entity.type
_entity.pdbx_description
1 polymer ?
#
loop_
_entity_poly.entity_id
_entity_poly.type
_entity_poly.pdbx_seq_one_letter_code
_entity_poly.pdbx_strand_id
1 'polypeptide(L)'
;ELNRAGVALMEIVSEPDLRSSAEAAEFMKKLRQILRYIGSCDGDMEKGSLRCDANVSVRPKDSSTFGTRCEIKNLNSIRYIVQAIDYEAQRLIK
;
A
#
# COMPACT_ATOMS: atom_id res chain seq x y z
N GLU A 1 -16.00 13.96 17.44
CA GLU A 1 -16.94 12.81 17.33
C GLU A 1 -16.15 11.51 17.46
N LEU A 2 -16.66 10.53 18.23
CA LEU A 2 -16.02 9.22 18.46
C LEU A 2 -16.70 8.09 17.67
N ASN A 3 -17.45 8.43 16.61
CA ASN A 3 -18.34 7.52 15.88
C ASN A 3 -17.61 6.33 15.21
N ARG A 4 -16.27 6.38 15.08
CA ARG A 4 -15.45 5.27 14.57
C ARG A 4 -14.56 4.62 15.64
N ALA A 5 -14.55 5.14 16.87
CA ALA A 5 -13.76 4.55 17.94
C ALA A 5 -14.35 3.19 18.33
N GLY A 6 -13.50 2.16 18.46
CA GLY A 6 -13.92 0.80 18.80
C GLY A 6 -14.40 -0.06 17.63
N VAL A 7 -14.42 0.46 16.40
CA VAL A 7 -14.67 -0.36 15.21
C VAL A 7 -13.50 -1.34 15.02
N ALA A 8 -13.81 -2.62 14.78
CA ALA A 8 -12.80 -3.65 14.57
C ALA A 8 -11.98 -3.37 13.30
N LEU A 9 -10.65 -3.54 13.40
CA LEU A 9 -9.70 -3.37 12.30
C LEU A 9 -8.84 -4.62 12.14
N MET A 10 -8.41 -4.86 10.90
CA MET A 10 -7.42 -5.88 10.56
C MET A 10 -6.23 -5.18 9.93
N GLU A 11 -5.05 -5.35 10.50
CA GLU A 11 -3.79 -4.85 9.95
C GLU A 11 -3.08 -5.98 9.21
N ILE A 12 -2.80 -5.76 7.92
CA ILE A 12 -2.10 -6.72 7.06
C ILE A 12 -0.80 -6.07 6.62
N VAL A 13 0.32 -6.65 7.05
CA VAL A 13 1.67 -6.18 6.70
C VAL A 13 2.28 -7.19 5.74
N SER A 14 2.73 -6.71 4.57
CA SER A 14 3.48 -7.54 3.62
C SER A 14 4.97 -7.46 3.91
N GLU A 15 5.69 -8.53 3.61
CA GLU A 15 7.13 -8.48 3.44
C GLU A 15 7.51 -7.53 2.28
N PRO A 16 8.74 -6.97 2.26
CA PRO A 16 9.18 -6.04 1.23
C PRO A 16 9.54 -6.78 -0.06
N ASP A 17 8.58 -7.47 -0.67
CA ASP A 17 8.75 -8.33 -1.85
C ASP A 17 8.25 -7.70 -3.15
N LEU A 18 7.41 -6.68 -3.06
CA LEU A 18 6.96 -5.91 -4.22
C LEU A 18 8.12 -5.11 -4.81
N ARG A 19 8.31 -5.17 -6.13
CA ARG A 19 9.42 -4.55 -6.86
C ARG A 19 8.99 -3.44 -7.81
N SER A 20 7.69 -3.26 -8.02
CA SER A 20 7.15 -2.19 -8.86
C SER A 20 5.81 -1.65 -8.32
N SER A 21 5.48 -0.43 -8.72
CA SER A 21 4.16 0.17 -8.47
C SER A 21 3.03 -0.64 -9.09
N ALA A 22 3.27 -1.25 -10.25
CA ALA A 22 2.33 -2.15 -10.92
C ALA A 22 2.05 -3.41 -10.09
N GLU A 23 3.08 -4.06 -9.54
CA GLU A 23 2.92 -5.19 -8.61
C GLU A 23 2.13 -4.78 -7.36
N ALA A 24 2.41 -3.60 -6.79
CA ALA A 24 1.66 -3.09 -5.65
C ALA A 24 0.17 -2.88 -5.98
N ALA A 25 -0.14 -2.40 -7.19
CA ALA A 25 -1.52 -2.26 -7.65
C ALA A 25 -2.22 -3.62 -7.77
N GLU A 26 -1.57 -4.60 -8.40
CA GLU A 26 -2.13 -5.96 -8.54
C GLU A 26 -2.29 -6.65 -7.18
N PHE A 27 -1.32 -6.50 -6.28
CA PHE A 27 -1.42 -6.97 -4.90
C PHE A 27 -2.66 -6.41 -4.21
N MET A 28 -2.86 -5.09 -4.26
CA MET A 28 -4.02 -4.44 -3.65
C MET A 28 -5.34 -4.86 -4.30
N LYS A 29 -5.39 -5.01 -5.63
CA LYS A 29 -6.57 -5.54 -6.33
C LYS A 29 -6.89 -6.96 -5.88
N LYS A 30 -5.87 -7.82 -5.76
CA LYS A 30 -6.04 -9.22 -5.37
C LYS A 30 -6.46 -9.35 -3.91
N LEU A 31 -5.82 -8.62 -3.01
CA LEU A 31 -6.19 -8.57 -1.59
C LEU A 31 -7.65 -8.12 -1.43
N ARG A 32 -8.02 -7.01 -2.09
CA ARG A 32 -9.40 -6.53 -2.10
C ARG A 32 -10.39 -7.58 -2.63
N GLN A 33 -10.03 -8.28 -3.71
CA GLN A 33 -10.87 -9.35 -4.26
C GLN A 33 -11.11 -10.46 -3.23
N ILE A 34 -10.06 -10.91 -2.54
CA ILE A 34 -10.12 -11.96 -1.52
C ILE A 34 -11.01 -11.52 -0.35
N LEU A 35 -10.77 -10.33 0.21
CA LEU A 35 -11.54 -9.82 1.35
C LEU A 35 -13.03 -9.67 1.04
N ARG A 36 -13.34 -9.17 -0.16
CA ARG A 36 -14.73 -9.05 -0.63
C ARG A 36 -15.39 -10.41 -0.87
N TYR A 37 -14.62 -11.38 -1.37
CA TYR A 37 -15.12 -12.74 -1.60
C TYR A 37 -15.44 -13.46 -0.28
N ILE A 38 -14.61 -13.28 0.75
CA ILE A 38 -14.83 -13.84 2.09
C ILE A 38 -15.95 -13.10 2.84
N GLY A 39 -16.27 -11.86 2.44
CA GLY A 39 -17.31 -11.03 3.06
C GLY A 39 -16.86 -10.34 4.35
N SER A 40 -15.55 -10.27 4.61
CA SER A 40 -14.99 -9.63 5.81
C SER A 40 -14.91 -8.11 5.71
N CYS A 41 -14.83 -7.56 4.50
CA CYS A 41 -14.74 -6.12 4.23
C CYS A 41 -15.35 -5.81 2.86
N ASP A 42 -15.99 -4.63 2.70
CA ASP A 42 -16.49 -4.16 1.41
C ASP A 42 -15.36 -3.69 0.45
N GLY A 43 -14.16 -3.48 1.00
CA GLY A 43 -12.95 -3.10 0.28
C GLY A 43 -13.00 -1.72 -0.36
N ASP A 44 -13.84 -0.82 0.14
CA ASP A 44 -14.04 0.53 -0.40
C ASP A 44 -12.99 1.52 0.14
N MET A 45 -12.03 1.87 -0.72
CA MET A 45 -10.96 2.79 -0.34
C MET A 45 -11.44 4.25 -0.21
N GLU A 46 -12.48 4.66 -0.94
CA GLU A 46 -13.01 6.03 -0.87
C GLU A 46 -13.78 6.27 0.42
N LYS A 47 -14.50 5.25 0.90
CA LYS A 47 -15.17 5.29 2.21
C LYS A 47 -14.21 5.04 3.39
N GLY A 48 -13.00 4.60 3.08
CA GLY A 48 -11.92 4.36 4.04
C GLY A 48 -12.08 3.09 4.86
N SER A 49 -12.79 2.09 4.32
CA SER A 49 -12.89 0.74 4.88
C SER A 49 -11.72 -0.15 4.47
N LEU A 50 -11.02 0.21 3.38
CA LEU A 50 -9.69 -0.29 3.04
C LEU A 50 -8.72 0.87 2.94
N ARG A 51 -7.63 0.82 3.70
CA ARG A 51 -6.56 1.84 3.69
C ARG A 51 -5.22 1.17 3.41
N CYS A 52 -4.30 1.95 2.89
CA CYS A 52 -2.95 1.49 2.59
C CYS A 52 -1.96 2.61 2.84
N ASP A 53 -0.89 2.28 3.55
CA ASP A 53 0.34 3.07 3.61
C ASP A 53 1.40 2.29 2.83
N ALA A 54 2.18 2.98 1.99
CA ALA A 54 3.18 2.36 1.14
C ALA A 54 4.59 2.68 1.63
N ASN A 55 5.40 1.64 1.84
CA ASN A 55 6.81 1.78 2.20
C ASN A 55 7.66 1.60 0.95
N VAL A 56 8.44 2.62 0.59
CA VAL A 56 9.28 2.63 -0.61
C VAL A 56 10.74 2.83 -0.22
N SER A 57 11.62 2.06 -0.83
CA SER A 57 13.07 2.28 -0.80
C SER A 57 13.64 1.92 -2.16
N VAL A 58 14.70 2.61 -2.57
CA VAL A 58 15.45 2.27 -3.78
C VAL A 58 16.82 1.75 -3.41
N ARG A 59 17.39 0.89 -4.25
CA ARG A 59 18.74 0.37 -4.07
C ARG A 59 19.40 0.15 -5.44
N PRO A 60 20.74 0.18 -5.51
CA PRO A 60 21.45 -0.25 -6.71
C PRO A 60 21.02 -1.66 -7.12
N LYS A 61 21.00 -1.92 -8.43
CA LYS A 61 20.73 -3.25 -8.95
C LYS A 61 21.72 -4.24 -8.32
N ASP A 62 21.22 -5.42 -7.97
CA ASP A 62 21.99 -6.52 -7.35
C ASP A 62 22.49 -6.27 -5.91
N SER A 63 22.18 -5.12 -5.30
CA SER A 63 22.40 -4.90 -3.87
C SER A 63 21.42 -5.72 -3.02
N SER A 64 21.94 -6.44 -2.02
CA SER A 64 21.13 -7.09 -0.98
C SER A 64 20.70 -6.13 0.13
N THR A 65 21.35 -4.97 0.23
CA THR A 65 21.08 -3.99 1.27
C THR A 65 19.96 -3.04 0.84
N PHE A 66 18.95 -2.87 1.70
CA PHE A 66 17.89 -1.89 1.51
C PHE A 66 18.42 -0.47 1.75
N GLY A 67 17.96 0.48 0.92
CA GLY A 67 18.27 1.90 1.09
C GLY A 67 17.37 2.56 2.14
N THR A 68 17.37 3.89 2.15
CA THR A 68 16.51 4.68 3.02
C THR A 68 15.03 4.39 2.74
N ARG A 69 14.30 4.01 3.79
CA ARG A 69 12.85 3.77 3.71
C ARG A 69 12.10 5.10 3.82
N CYS A 70 11.21 5.36 2.86
CA CYS A 70 10.19 6.38 2.96
C CYS A 70 8.81 5.75 3.11
N GLU A 71 8.00 6.27 4.01
CA GLU A 71 6.63 5.82 4.26
C GLU A 71 5.66 6.86 3.73
N ILE A 72 4.84 6.47 2.76
CA ILE A 72 3.80 7.30 2.16
C ILE A 72 2.47 6.93 2.82
N LYS A 73 1.84 7.90 3.49
CA LYS A 73 0.61 7.68 4.25
C LYS A 73 -0.63 8.15 3.51
N ASN A 74 -1.79 7.64 3.93
CA ASN A 74 -3.12 8.10 3.50
C ASN A 74 -3.41 7.87 2.00
N LEU A 75 -3.04 6.71 1.46
CA LEU A 75 -3.32 6.37 0.06
C LEU A 75 -4.73 5.79 -0.09
N ASN A 76 -5.65 6.63 -0.57
CA ASN A 76 -7.08 6.32 -0.66
C ASN A 76 -7.54 5.73 -2.00
N SER A 77 -6.63 5.48 -2.94
CA SER A 77 -6.96 4.81 -4.20
C SER A 77 -5.78 4.04 -4.76
N ILE A 78 -6.04 2.97 -5.50
CA ILE A 78 -5.00 2.18 -6.18
C ILE A 78 -4.22 3.04 -7.17
N ARG A 79 -4.90 3.98 -7.85
CA ARG A 79 -4.25 4.93 -8.76
C ARG A 79 -3.26 5.82 -8.03
N TYR A 80 -3.62 6.33 -6.85
CA TYR A 80 -2.73 7.18 -6.04
C TYR A 80 -1.59 6.39 -5.43
N ILE A 81 -1.79 5.11 -5.07
CA ILE A 81 -0.69 4.23 -4.65
C ILE A 81 0.37 4.16 -5.76
N VAL A 82 -0.03 3.87 -7.00
CA VAL A 82 0.90 3.76 -8.13
C VAL A 82 1.67 5.07 -8.34
N GLN A 83 0.94 6.18 -8.47
CA GLN A 83 1.54 7.50 -8.71
C GLN A 83 2.49 7.92 -7.59
N ALA A 84 2.12 7.65 -6.34
CA ALA A 84 2.94 8.01 -5.19
C ALA A 84 4.21 7.16 -5.13
N ILE A 85 4.12 5.85 -5.35
CA ILE A 85 5.29 4.95 -5.40
C ILE A 85 6.24 5.38 -6.52
N ASP A 86 5.73 5.64 -7.73
CA ASP A 86 6.55 6.04 -8.87
C ASP A 86 7.27 7.37 -8.61
N TYR A 87 6.53 8.36 -8.11
CA TYR A 87 7.09 9.66 -7.74
C TYR A 87 8.17 9.52 -6.65
N GLU A 88 7.88 8.75 -5.61
CA GLU A 88 8.78 8.54 -4.48
C GLU A 88 10.06 7.84 -4.91
N ALA A 89 9.94 6.77 -5.69
CA ALA A 89 11.08 6.04 -6.23
C ALA A 89 11.96 6.95 -7.09
N GLN A 90 11.37 7.76 -7.97
CA GLN A 90 12.11 8.74 -8.77
C GLN A 90 12.80 9.81 -7.91
N ARG A 91 12.16 10.26 -6.82
CA ARG A 91 12.76 11.22 -5.90
C ARG A 91 13.96 10.63 -5.19
N LEU A 92 13.91 9.38 -4.77
CA LEU A 92 14.99 8.70 -4.05
C LEU A 92 16.19 8.35 -4.94
N ILE A 93 16.02 8.33 -6.26
CA ILE A 93 17.11 8.10 -7.24
C ILE A 93 17.90 9.39 -7.51
N LYS A 94 17.27 10.56 -7.37
CA LYS A 94 17.90 11.87 -7.55
C LYS A 94 18.78 12.22 -6.35
#